data_AF-A0A962W2H7-F1
#
_entry.id   AF-A0A962W2H7-F1
#
_cell.length_a   1.000
_cell.length_b   1.000
_cell.length_c   1.000
_cell.angle_alpha   90.00
_cell.angle_beta   90.00
_cell.angle_gamma   90.00
#
_symmetry.space_group_name_H-M   'P 1'
#
loop_
_entity.id
_entity.type
_entity.pdbx_description
1 polymer ?
#
loop_
_entity_poly.entity_id
_entity_poly.type
_entity_poly.pdbx_seq_one_letter_code
_entity_poly.pdbx_strand_id
1 'polypeptide(L)'
;RYCAEQELTSMLLCIGPSNQEVKTLPEMVYDWVVSTHGATPEQRTQQPTALFLVLTKFDMEFEEKAGERSPEGRWTTRLESSLLNFFGKQHEWPRQWDIQGCFRNSYWLRNPNFKAKHMFDYDESGRETGVRRGEQSRIEVFRTAFLRDQNANRHFRNPVEAWNAGLMLNDGGVTYLAQNLRPLCNPELKRQQLTGQTLQLREQMAERIDHYHVSDNPEQELEKRLEAARQVAARLIDCAGEQRFGELLRSLQTDSDDLESIYYRIETRLPDDEQSVSAPTIGTAVDTRKMKALLGLAGSADAKAEEETRKDDAALFAREAVAEWMRDFQDLSGDKSRCDY
;
A
#
# COMPACT_ATOMS: atom_id res chain seq x y z
N ARG A 1 15.39 -4.55 -4.33
CA ARG A 1 15.74 -5.94 -3.94
C ARG A 1 15.86 -6.06 -2.42
N TYR A 2 16.77 -5.37 -1.75
CA TYR A 2 16.88 -5.38 -0.27
C TYR A 2 15.64 -4.92 0.53
N CYS A 3 14.90 -3.90 0.07
CA CYS A 3 13.62 -3.52 0.70
C CYS A 3 12.50 -4.55 0.48
N ALA A 4 12.55 -5.28 -0.64
CA ALA A 4 11.53 -6.27 -1.00
C ALA A 4 11.68 -7.59 -0.22
N GLU A 5 12.90 -7.89 0.26
CA GLU A 5 13.20 -9.12 1.01
C GLU A 5 13.09 -8.93 2.54
N GLN A 6 12.70 -7.72 3.02
CA GLN A 6 12.58 -7.38 4.44
C GLN A 6 13.79 -7.83 5.32
N GLU A 7 14.98 -7.91 4.73
CA GLU A 7 16.19 -8.34 5.45
C GLU A 7 16.74 -7.26 6.37
N LEU A 8 16.39 -5.98 6.12
CA LEU A 8 16.87 -4.83 6.87
C LEU A 8 15.97 -4.56 8.08
N THR A 9 16.42 -4.96 9.27
CA THR A 9 15.80 -4.56 10.55
C THR A 9 16.03 -3.09 10.88
N SER A 10 17.00 -2.44 10.23
CA SER A 10 17.32 -1.02 10.42
C SER A 10 17.99 -0.44 9.17
N MET A 11 17.80 0.85 8.93
CA MET A 11 18.39 1.58 7.80
C MET A 11 19.28 2.72 8.31
N LEU A 12 20.53 2.74 7.86
CA LEU A 12 21.47 3.85 8.11
C LEU A 12 21.61 4.72 6.87
N LEU A 13 21.12 5.95 6.95
CA LEU A 13 21.25 6.97 5.91
C LEU A 13 22.50 7.79 6.12
N CYS A 14 23.58 7.40 5.45
CA CYS A 14 24.87 8.10 5.50
C CYS A 14 24.89 9.28 4.51
N ILE A 15 24.85 10.51 5.02
CA ILE A 15 24.77 11.73 4.20
C ILE A 15 25.99 12.63 4.47
N GLY A 16 26.78 12.91 3.43
CA GLY A 16 27.97 13.77 3.51
C GLY A 16 27.73 15.24 3.14
N PRO A 17 28.74 16.13 3.28
CA PRO A 17 28.87 17.53 2.87
C PRO A 17 27.99 18.18 1.83
N SER A 18 27.70 17.38 0.80
CA SER A 18 27.50 17.82 -0.57
C SER A 18 26.05 17.65 -0.99
N ASN A 19 25.67 18.36 -2.05
CA ASN A 19 24.39 18.18 -2.71
C ASN A 19 24.20 16.71 -3.08
N GLN A 20 23.05 16.16 -2.70
CA GLN A 20 22.69 14.79 -3.01
C GLN A 20 22.16 14.75 -4.45
N GLU A 21 22.85 14.02 -5.33
CA GLU A 21 22.51 13.97 -6.77
C GLU A 21 21.45 12.91 -7.10
N VAL A 22 21.14 12.02 -6.15
CA VAL A 22 20.22 10.89 -6.36
C VAL A 22 18.79 11.32 -6.07
N LYS A 23 18.07 11.74 -7.11
CA LYS A 23 16.68 12.20 -7.03
C LYS A 23 15.68 11.13 -6.56
N THR A 24 16.00 9.86 -6.71
CA THR A 24 15.12 8.74 -6.33
C THR A 24 15.22 8.35 -4.86
N LEU A 25 16.24 8.84 -4.14
CA LEU A 25 16.50 8.44 -2.77
C LEU A 25 15.36 8.84 -1.80
N PRO A 26 14.73 10.03 -1.89
CA PRO A 26 13.64 10.37 -1.00
C PRO A 26 12.44 9.42 -1.06
N GLU A 27 12.01 9.07 -2.28
CA GLU A 27 10.92 8.12 -2.51
C GLU A 27 11.25 6.75 -1.94
N MET A 28 12.45 6.22 -2.22
CA MET A 28 12.88 4.91 -1.72
C MET A 28 12.91 4.84 -0.19
N VAL A 29 13.32 5.93 0.47
CA VAL A 29 13.32 6.01 1.94
C VAL A 29 11.88 6.07 2.46
N TYR A 30 11.01 6.84 1.80
CA TYR A 30 9.60 6.93 2.17
C TYR A 30 8.90 5.57 2.05
N ASP A 31 9.05 4.87 0.93
CA ASP A 31 8.49 3.53 0.72
C ASP A 31 8.95 2.56 1.81
N TRP A 32 10.22 2.61 2.18
CA TRP A 32 10.76 1.78 3.26
C TRP A 32 10.15 2.16 4.61
N VAL A 33 10.00 3.46 4.93
CA VAL A 33 9.35 3.92 6.16
C VAL A 33 7.90 3.45 6.22
N VAL A 34 7.14 3.61 5.14
CA VAL A 34 5.75 3.15 5.03
C VAL A 34 5.67 1.64 5.25
N SER A 35 6.56 0.87 4.63
CA SER A 35 6.58 -0.58 4.74
C SER A 35 7.00 -1.10 6.11
N THR A 36 7.80 -0.37 6.88
CA THR A 36 8.40 -0.87 8.13
C THR A 36 7.79 -0.28 9.40
N HIS A 37 7.45 1.01 9.38
CA HIS A 37 6.90 1.73 10.53
C HIS A 37 5.45 2.18 10.31
N GLY A 38 5.00 2.27 9.05
CA GLY A 38 3.65 2.70 8.68
C GLY A 38 3.60 4.08 8.05
N ALA A 39 2.50 4.37 7.36
CA ALA A 39 2.30 5.62 6.63
C ALA A 39 1.99 6.79 7.57
N THR A 40 1.32 6.55 8.70
CA THR A 40 0.87 7.61 9.61
C THR A 40 1.75 7.74 10.85
N PRO A 41 1.83 8.92 11.48
CA PRO A 41 2.57 9.09 12.74
C PRO A 41 2.11 8.16 13.86
N GLU A 42 0.83 7.81 13.90
CA GLU A 42 0.23 6.92 14.91
C GLU A 42 0.75 5.50 14.74
N GLN A 43 0.84 5.01 13.50
CA GLN A 43 1.42 3.70 13.19
C GLN A 43 2.91 3.67 13.57
N ARG A 44 3.65 4.73 13.19
CA ARG A 44 5.08 4.86 13.47
C ARG A 44 5.41 4.93 14.95
N THR A 45 4.49 5.42 15.78
CA THR A 45 4.64 5.46 17.24
C THR A 45 4.66 4.06 17.88
N GLN A 46 4.02 3.08 17.25
CA GLN A 46 3.89 1.73 17.80
C GLN A 46 5.18 0.90 17.68
N GLN A 47 6.16 1.37 16.91
CA GLN A 47 7.41 0.65 16.67
C GLN A 47 8.63 1.52 17.01
N PRO A 48 9.74 0.91 17.46
CA PRO A 48 10.95 1.66 17.72
C PRO A 48 11.56 2.18 16.41
N THR A 49 12.01 3.43 16.39
CA THR A 49 12.60 4.06 15.21
C THR A 49 13.86 3.33 14.74
N ALA A 50 13.75 2.66 13.61
CA ALA A 50 14.83 1.90 12.97
C ALA A 50 15.50 2.63 11.80
N LEU A 51 15.10 3.87 11.54
CA LEU A 51 15.77 4.79 10.61
C LEU A 51 16.80 5.63 11.35
N PHE A 52 18.06 5.61 10.90
CA PHE A 52 19.16 6.39 11.47
C PHE A 52 19.68 7.37 10.43
N LEU A 53 19.64 8.67 10.72
CA LEU A 53 20.32 9.67 9.90
C LEU A 53 21.76 9.83 10.40
N VAL A 54 22.72 9.45 9.57
CA VAL A 54 24.15 9.55 9.88
C VAL A 54 24.78 10.64 9.04
N LEU A 55 25.02 11.80 9.65
CA LEU A 55 25.70 12.92 9.01
C LEU A 55 27.21 12.67 9.06
N THR A 56 27.73 12.18 7.93
CA THR A 56 29.13 11.77 7.79
C THR A 56 30.05 12.94 7.50
N LYS A 57 31.38 12.71 7.62
CA LYS A 57 32.44 13.69 7.37
C LYS A 57 32.31 14.92 8.26
N PHE A 58 31.97 14.70 9.53
CA PHE A 58 31.76 15.76 10.51
C PHE A 58 33.00 16.66 10.71
N ASP A 59 34.19 16.12 10.49
CA ASP A 59 35.46 16.86 10.47
C ASP A 59 35.51 17.96 9.39
N MET A 60 34.90 17.73 8.22
CA MET A 60 34.87 18.74 7.15
C MET A 60 34.03 19.97 7.50
N GLU A 61 33.17 19.89 8.52
CA GLU A 61 32.38 21.04 8.97
C GLU A 61 33.24 22.12 9.64
N PHE A 62 34.49 21.80 9.98
CA PHE A 62 35.47 22.72 10.60
C PHE A 62 36.52 23.25 9.61
N GLU A 63 36.50 22.79 8.35
CA GLU A 63 37.34 23.37 7.30
C GLU A 63 36.83 24.76 6.92
N GLU A 64 37.72 25.71 6.65
CA GLU A 64 37.34 27.06 6.19
C GLU A 64 37.21 27.07 4.67
N LYS A 65 36.01 27.38 4.17
CA LYS A 65 35.76 27.70 2.76
C LYS A 65 35.67 29.20 2.55
N ALA A 66 36.21 29.68 1.42
CA ALA A 66 36.10 31.09 1.04
C ALA A 66 34.62 31.52 0.94
N GLY A 67 34.23 32.53 1.72
CA GLY A 67 32.84 33.06 1.77
C GLY A 67 31.98 32.54 2.93
N GLU A 68 32.59 31.97 3.98
CA GLU A 68 31.86 31.30 5.05
C GLU A 68 30.90 32.19 5.86
N ARG A 69 29.68 31.64 6.04
CA ARG A 69 28.67 32.12 6.98
C ARG A 69 29.13 31.84 8.41
N SER A 70 28.60 32.62 9.35
CA SER A 70 28.85 32.46 10.78
C SER A 70 28.59 31.01 11.25
N PRO A 71 29.25 30.53 12.32
CA PRO A 71 29.08 29.17 12.85
C PRO A 71 27.62 28.76 13.06
N GLU A 72 26.75 29.71 13.40
CA GLU A 72 25.31 29.50 13.60
C GLU A 72 24.61 29.06 12.30
N GLY A 73 24.89 29.74 11.18
CA GLY A 73 24.24 29.43 9.90
C GLY A 73 24.69 28.10 9.29
N ARG A 74 25.85 27.57 9.69
CA ARG A 74 26.42 26.34 9.14
C ARG A 74 25.57 25.12 9.49
N TRP A 75 25.21 24.97 10.76
CA TRP A 75 24.42 23.83 11.24
C TRP A 75 23.01 23.83 10.67
N THR A 76 22.37 25.01 10.64
CA THR A 76 21.06 25.17 10.02
C THR A 76 21.10 24.75 8.56
N THR A 77 22.07 25.27 7.79
CA THR A 77 22.23 24.93 6.36
C THR A 77 22.50 23.43 6.17
N ARG A 78 23.31 22.83 7.04
CA ARG A 78 23.65 21.40 6.99
C ARG A 78 22.42 20.52 7.18
N LEU A 79 21.59 20.80 8.18
CA LEU A 79 20.36 20.04 8.44
C LEU A 79 19.26 20.31 7.42
N GLU A 80 19.13 21.55 6.97
CA GLU A 80 18.20 21.90 5.91
C GLU A 80 18.51 21.15 4.61
N SER A 81 19.77 21.19 4.16
CA SER A 81 20.19 20.52 2.93
C SER A 81 20.14 18.99 3.02
N SER A 82 20.48 18.42 4.18
CA SER A 82 20.66 16.96 4.32
C SER A 82 19.38 16.23 4.72
N LEU A 83 18.43 16.92 5.37
CA LEU A 83 17.20 16.32 5.88
C LEU A 83 15.95 17.02 5.36
N LEU A 84 15.78 18.31 5.66
CA LEU A 84 14.49 18.99 5.49
C LEU A 84 14.15 19.34 4.04
N ASN A 85 15.11 19.80 3.25
CA ASN A 85 14.89 20.16 1.85
C ASN A 85 15.04 18.95 0.93
N PHE A 86 15.83 17.96 1.34
CA PHE A 86 16.06 16.76 0.55
C PHE A 86 14.92 15.75 0.70
N PHE A 87 14.59 15.36 1.94
CA PHE A 87 13.47 14.43 2.20
C PHE A 87 12.16 15.17 2.48
N GLY A 88 12.24 16.26 3.25
CA GLY A 88 11.07 16.99 3.74
C GLY A 88 10.36 17.85 2.68
N LYS A 89 10.82 17.85 1.43
CA LYS A 89 10.16 18.53 0.30
C LYS A 89 9.08 17.68 -0.34
N GLN A 90 9.27 16.36 -0.37
CA GLN A 90 8.34 15.40 -0.98
C GLN A 90 7.49 14.68 0.06
N HIS A 91 8.04 14.44 1.26
CA HIS A 91 7.37 13.68 2.30
C HIS A 91 7.47 14.38 3.65
N GLU A 92 6.43 14.29 4.46
CA GLU A 92 6.36 15.02 5.74
C GLU A 92 7.09 14.32 6.89
N TRP A 93 7.55 13.08 6.70
CA TRP A 93 8.14 12.27 7.77
C TRP A 93 9.28 12.93 8.57
N PRO A 94 10.15 13.80 7.98
CA PRO A 94 11.18 14.47 8.78
C PRO A 94 10.60 15.49 9.76
N ARG A 95 9.51 16.17 9.37
CA ARG A 95 8.83 17.19 10.17
C ARG A 95 7.80 16.60 11.12
N GLN A 96 7.19 15.48 10.74
CA GLN A 96 6.20 14.75 11.54
C GLN A 96 6.48 13.24 11.45
N TRP A 97 7.29 12.77 12.40
CA TRP A 97 7.69 11.36 12.50
C TRP A 97 6.67 10.52 13.25
N ASP A 98 6.36 10.92 14.48
CA ASP A 98 5.48 10.21 15.42
C ASP A 98 4.51 11.23 16.06
N ILE A 99 3.66 10.78 16.98
CA ILE A 99 2.74 11.67 17.71
C ILE A 99 3.47 12.72 18.56
N GLN A 100 4.76 12.52 18.84
CA GLN A 100 5.59 13.43 19.63
C GLN A 100 6.24 14.52 18.76
N GLY A 101 6.24 14.38 17.43
CA GLY A 101 6.64 15.41 16.50
C GLY A 101 7.73 14.96 15.53
N CYS A 102 8.77 15.78 15.36
CA CYS A 102 9.77 15.63 14.31
C CYS A 102 10.64 14.38 14.43
N PHE A 103 11.24 13.96 13.32
CA PHE A 103 12.24 12.90 13.32
C PHE A 103 13.49 13.32 14.10
N ARG A 104 13.86 12.57 15.14
CA ARG A 104 14.92 12.93 16.11
C ARG A 104 16.09 11.93 16.20
N ASN A 105 16.25 11.03 15.24
CA ASN A 105 17.26 9.96 15.30
C ASN A 105 18.47 10.25 14.39
N SER A 106 19.14 11.37 14.66
CA SER A 106 20.31 11.86 13.91
C SER A 106 21.62 11.74 14.67
N TYR A 107 22.72 11.48 13.96
CA TYR A 107 24.05 11.19 14.51
C TYR A 107 25.15 11.85 13.68
N TRP A 108 26.22 12.29 14.35
CA TRP A 108 27.45 12.71 13.69
C TRP A 108 28.40 11.53 13.54
N LEU A 109 29.05 11.43 12.37
CA LEU A 109 30.06 10.42 12.12
C LEU A 109 31.29 11.02 11.43
N ARG A 110 32.44 10.68 11.97
CA ARG A 110 33.78 11.03 11.50
C ARG A 110 34.57 9.75 11.25
N ASN A 111 35.53 9.79 10.34
CA ASN A 111 36.47 8.69 10.14
C ASN A 111 37.84 9.05 10.74
N PRO A 112 38.21 8.52 11.92
CA PRO A 112 39.51 8.80 12.54
C PRO A 112 40.73 8.37 11.71
N ASN A 113 40.55 7.45 10.76
CA ASN A 113 41.64 7.04 9.86
C ASN A 113 41.98 8.14 8.83
N PHE A 114 41.07 9.08 8.59
CA PHE A 114 41.35 10.25 7.78
C PHE A 114 41.91 11.35 8.67
N LYS A 115 43.19 11.69 8.48
CA LYS A 115 43.92 12.59 9.39
C LYS A 115 43.47 14.04 9.21
N ALA A 116 42.54 14.49 10.04
CA ALA A 116 42.14 15.88 10.20
C ALA A 116 43.21 16.67 10.99
N LYS A 117 44.40 16.85 10.39
CA LYS A 117 45.54 17.57 10.98
C LYS A 117 45.24 19.03 11.32
N HIS A 118 44.13 19.59 10.85
CA HIS A 118 43.71 20.92 11.23
C HIS A 118 43.09 20.94 12.64
N MET A 119 42.43 19.87 13.08
CA MET A 119 41.73 19.79 14.38
C MET A 119 42.45 18.97 15.45
N PHE A 120 43.08 17.85 15.09
CA PHE A 120 43.62 16.87 16.04
C PHE A 120 45.14 16.74 15.96
N ASP A 121 45.74 16.41 17.09
CA ASP A 121 47.13 15.98 17.20
C ASP A 121 47.20 14.46 17.16
N TYR A 122 48.28 13.93 16.56
CA TYR A 122 48.46 12.50 16.30
C TYR A 122 49.79 11.98 16.87
N ASP A 123 49.80 10.75 17.39
CA ASP A 123 51.01 10.05 17.81
C ASP A 123 51.80 9.48 16.61
N GLU A 124 52.98 8.90 16.88
CA GLU A 124 53.82 8.25 15.86
C GLU A 124 53.12 7.07 15.17
N SER A 125 52.15 6.46 15.85
CA SER A 125 51.31 5.37 15.31
C SER A 125 50.11 5.89 14.51
N GLY A 126 49.93 7.22 14.42
CA GLY A 126 48.83 7.84 13.70
C GLY A 126 47.48 7.84 14.42
N ARG A 127 47.46 7.59 15.74
CA ARG A 127 46.26 7.70 16.59
C ARG A 127 46.12 9.10 17.15
N GLU A 128 44.88 9.48 17.42
CA GLU A 128 44.55 10.80 17.94
C GLU A 128 44.88 10.89 19.43
N THR A 129 45.70 11.88 19.78
CA THR A 129 46.11 12.12 21.17
C THR A 129 45.27 13.21 21.83
N GLY A 130 44.66 14.09 21.04
CA GLY A 130 43.81 15.17 21.54
C GLY A 130 43.43 16.18 20.47
N VAL A 131 42.50 17.06 20.83
CA VAL A 131 42.18 18.26 20.05
C VAL A 131 43.33 19.25 20.19
N ARG A 132 43.81 19.78 19.06
CA ARG A 132 44.86 20.78 19.01
C ARG A 132 44.53 22.00 19.87
N ARG A 133 45.47 22.44 20.70
CA ARG A 133 45.28 23.57 21.62
C ARG A 133 44.76 24.86 20.95
N GLY A 134 45.23 25.15 19.74
CA GLY A 134 44.79 26.32 18.97
C GLY A 134 43.32 26.26 18.50
N GLU A 135 42.76 25.06 18.31
CA GLU A 135 41.40 24.88 17.80
C GLU A 135 40.35 24.66 18.91
N GLN A 136 40.77 24.43 20.15
CA GLN A 136 39.84 24.14 21.26
C GLN A 136 38.80 25.25 21.46
N SER A 137 39.23 26.52 21.43
CA SER A 137 38.31 27.66 21.55
C SER A 137 37.33 27.72 20.38
N ARG A 138 37.78 27.42 19.16
CA ARG A 138 36.94 27.41 17.96
C ARG A 138 35.91 26.29 18.02
N ILE A 139 36.32 25.08 18.37
CA ILE A 139 35.41 23.94 18.54
C ILE A 139 34.33 24.24 19.58
N GLU A 140 34.66 24.96 20.65
CA GLU A 140 33.68 25.35 21.67
C GLU A 140 32.67 26.40 21.17
N VAL A 141 33.11 27.34 20.33
CA VAL A 141 32.20 28.27 19.62
C VAL A 141 31.24 27.50 18.71
N PHE A 142 31.77 26.56 17.94
CA PHE A 142 30.97 25.70 17.05
C PHE A 142 29.99 24.81 17.82
N ARG A 143 30.41 24.27 18.98
CA ARG A 143 29.56 23.54 19.91
C ARG A 143 28.41 24.41 20.41
N THR A 144 28.73 25.61 20.87
CA THR A 144 27.72 26.56 21.39
C THR A 144 26.71 26.92 20.30
N ALA A 145 27.17 27.17 19.07
CA ALA A 145 26.31 27.41 17.93
C ALA A 145 25.40 26.20 17.61
N PHE A 146 25.94 24.98 17.64
CA PHE A 146 25.17 23.76 17.42
C PHE A 146 24.08 23.55 18.47
N LEU A 147 24.41 23.77 19.75
CA LEU A 147 23.45 23.61 20.84
C LEU A 147 22.36 24.70 20.85
N ARG A 148 22.61 25.87 20.23
CA ARG A 148 21.62 26.93 20.05
C ARG A 148 20.77 26.76 18.78
N ASP A 149 21.21 25.94 17.83
CA ASP A 149 20.48 25.74 16.57
C ASP A 149 19.16 25.01 16.80
N GLN A 150 18.08 25.53 16.23
CA GLN A 150 16.74 24.97 16.42
C GLN A 150 16.57 23.63 15.70
N ASN A 151 17.17 23.47 14.53
CA ASN A 151 17.07 22.23 13.77
C ASN A 151 17.83 21.11 14.49
N ALA A 152 19.01 21.40 15.05
CA ALA A 152 19.78 20.46 15.84
C ALA A 152 18.97 19.97 17.06
N ASN A 153 18.36 20.88 17.82
CA ASN A 153 17.54 20.53 18.98
C ASN A 153 16.27 19.74 18.61
N ARG A 154 15.73 19.91 17.40
CA ARG A 154 14.56 19.14 16.92
C ARG A 154 14.92 17.76 16.39
N HIS A 155 16.06 17.63 15.71
CA HIS A 155 16.39 16.44 14.92
C HIS A 155 17.44 15.52 15.56
N PHE A 156 18.08 15.95 16.64
CA PHE A 156 18.91 15.08 17.48
C PHE A 156 18.21 14.77 18.79
N ARG A 157 18.17 13.48 19.15
CA ARG A 157 17.61 13.03 20.44
C ARG A 157 18.35 13.65 21.63
N ASN A 158 19.67 13.76 21.52
CA ASN A 158 20.53 14.42 22.51
C ASN A 158 21.68 15.13 21.79
N PRO A 159 21.54 16.44 21.48
CA PRO A 159 22.56 17.19 20.76
C PRO A 159 23.93 17.18 21.46
N VAL A 160 23.94 17.29 22.80
CA VAL A 160 25.18 17.34 23.60
C VAL A 160 25.97 16.03 23.45
N GLU A 161 25.28 14.91 23.58
CA GLU A 161 25.87 13.59 23.48
C GLU A 161 26.33 13.28 22.05
N ALA A 162 25.51 13.62 21.05
CA ALA A 162 25.87 13.45 19.63
C ALA A 162 27.12 14.25 19.25
N TRP A 163 27.25 15.49 19.77
CA TRP A 163 28.45 16.32 19.58
C TRP A 163 29.69 15.68 20.21
N ASN A 164 29.59 15.30 21.49
CA ASN A 164 30.68 14.67 22.23
C ASN A 164 31.14 13.38 21.55
N ALA A 165 30.20 12.55 21.09
CA ALA A 165 30.48 11.31 20.39
C ALA A 165 31.22 11.56 19.07
N GLY A 166 30.78 12.51 18.25
CA GLY A 166 31.44 12.84 16.97
C GLY A 166 32.91 13.30 17.12
N LEU A 167 33.22 13.99 18.23
CA LEU A 167 34.59 14.44 18.56
C LEU A 167 35.39 13.44 19.40
N MET A 168 34.82 12.29 19.77
CA MET A 168 35.52 11.29 20.54
C MET A 168 36.75 10.78 19.78
N LEU A 169 37.91 10.82 20.44
CA LEU A 169 39.21 10.46 19.85
C LEU A 169 39.21 8.98 19.45
N ASN A 170 39.73 8.68 18.27
CA ASN A 170 39.84 7.33 17.70
C ASN A 170 38.50 6.57 17.53
N ASP A 171 37.35 7.21 17.80
CA ASP A 171 36.02 6.62 17.63
C ASP A 171 35.22 7.36 16.56
N GLY A 172 35.13 8.69 16.65
CA GLY A 172 34.42 9.51 15.67
C GLY A 172 32.89 9.32 15.64
N GLY A 173 32.29 8.76 16.70
CA GLY A 173 30.84 8.62 16.85
C GLY A 173 30.30 7.21 16.61
N VAL A 174 31.16 6.26 16.23
CA VAL A 174 30.78 4.86 15.95
C VAL A 174 30.22 4.19 17.18
N THR A 175 30.84 4.34 18.35
CA THR A 175 30.37 3.70 19.58
C THR A 175 28.97 4.18 19.97
N TYR A 176 28.71 5.48 19.86
CA TYR A 176 27.40 6.05 20.16
C TYR A 176 26.32 5.55 19.18
N LEU A 177 26.63 5.51 17.88
CA LEU A 177 25.74 4.96 16.87
C LEU A 177 25.44 3.47 17.13
N ALA A 178 26.48 2.68 17.40
CA ALA A 178 26.37 1.24 17.65
C ALA A 178 25.54 0.93 18.91
N GLN A 179 25.70 1.70 19.99
CA GLN A 179 24.90 1.56 21.20
C GLN A 179 23.41 1.77 20.94
N ASN A 180 23.06 2.74 20.09
CA ASN A 180 21.67 3.03 19.73
C ASN A 180 21.08 2.09 18.69
N LEU A 181 21.94 1.47 17.86
CA LEU A 181 21.53 0.45 16.90
C LEU A 181 21.30 -0.91 17.58
N ARG A 182 22.09 -1.24 18.62
CA ARG A 182 22.09 -2.56 19.29
C ARG A 182 20.72 -3.08 19.72
N PRO A 183 19.80 -2.27 20.30
CA PRO A 183 18.47 -2.74 20.68
C PRO A 183 17.65 -3.26 19.49
N LEU A 184 17.86 -2.71 18.30
CA LEU A 184 17.14 -3.07 17.07
C LEU A 184 17.73 -4.29 16.36
N CYS A 185 18.98 -4.63 16.66
CA CYS A 185 19.63 -5.85 16.20
C CYS A 185 19.19 -7.10 16.99
N ASN A 186 18.06 -7.06 17.71
CA ASN A 186 17.53 -8.21 18.43
C ASN A 186 16.68 -9.09 17.49
N PRO A 187 17.04 -10.37 17.28
CA PRO A 187 16.24 -11.31 16.48
C PRO A 187 14.78 -11.42 16.93
N GLU A 188 14.51 -11.18 18.21
CA GLU A 188 13.16 -11.26 18.77
C GLU A 188 12.23 -10.16 18.25
N LEU A 189 12.75 -8.97 17.93
CA LEU A 189 11.96 -7.90 17.31
C LEU A 189 11.48 -8.32 15.92
N LYS A 190 12.36 -8.97 15.14
CA LYS A 190 11.99 -9.51 13.81
C LYS A 190 10.93 -10.59 13.93
N ARG A 191 11.00 -11.46 14.95
CA ARG A 191 9.95 -12.47 15.21
C ARG A 191 8.61 -11.82 15.55
N GLN A 192 8.60 -10.78 16.38
CA GLN A 192 7.38 -10.05 16.72
C GLN A 192 6.76 -9.36 15.49
N GLN A 193 7.58 -8.70 14.67
CA GLN A 193 7.14 -8.09 13.40
C GLN A 193 6.55 -9.12 12.44
N LEU A 194 7.23 -10.25 12.22
CA LEU A 194 6.73 -11.33 11.36
C LEU A 194 5.43 -11.94 11.89
N THR A 195 5.29 -12.08 13.21
CA THR A 195 4.06 -12.57 13.84
C THR A 195 2.90 -11.61 13.56
N GLY A 196 3.10 -10.30 13.73
CA GLY A 196 2.08 -9.29 13.43
C GLY A 196 1.66 -9.28 11.96
N GLN A 197 2.62 -9.32 11.04
CA GLN A 197 2.34 -9.42 9.60
C GLN A 197 1.59 -10.70 9.24
N THR A 198 1.95 -11.83 9.86
CA THR A 198 1.27 -13.12 9.64
C THR A 198 -0.18 -13.06 10.12
N LEU A 199 -0.45 -12.41 11.26
CA LEU A 199 -1.81 -12.22 11.77
C LEU A 199 -2.65 -11.35 10.82
N GLN A 200 -2.11 -10.23 10.34
CA GLN A 200 -2.79 -9.37 9.37
C GLN A 200 -3.09 -10.10 8.07
N LEU A 201 -2.10 -10.84 7.53
CA LEU A 201 -2.30 -11.62 6.31
C LEU A 201 -3.35 -12.72 6.51
N ARG A 202 -3.34 -13.39 7.67
CA ARG A 202 -4.35 -14.38 8.03
C ARG A 202 -5.75 -13.77 8.08
N GLU A 203 -5.91 -12.59 8.67
CA GLU A 203 -7.19 -11.88 8.71
C GLU A 203 -7.67 -11.51 7.30
N GLN A 204 -6.79 -10.94 6.48
CA GLN A 204 -7.12 -10.61 5.07
C GLN A 204 -7.48 -11.86 4.25
N MET A 205 -6.79 -12.98 4.48
CA MET A 205 -7.12 -14.25 3.84
C MET A 205 -8.48 -14.79 4.32
N ALA A 206 -8.74 -14.73 5.64
CA ALA A 206 -10.00 -15.16 6.21
C ALA A 206 -11.18 -14.34 5.65
N GLU A 207 -11.07 -13.01 5.60
CA GLU A 207 -12.10 -12.14 5.00
C GLU A 207 -12.41 -12.51 3.55
N ARG A 208 -11.38 -12.82 2.74
CA ARG A 208 -11.56 -13.20 1.34
C ARG A 208 -12.18 -14.58 1.17
N ILE A 209 -11.87 -15.51 2.06
CA ILE A 209 -12.39 -16.89 2.01
C ILE A 209 -13.80 -16.97 2.63
N ASP A 210 -14.12 -16.11 3.60
CA ASP A 210 -15.40 -16.13 4.31
C ASP A 210 -16.63 -15.99 3.38
N HIS A 211 -16.47 -15.26 2.27
CA HIS A 211 -17.52 -15.16 1.24
C HIS A 211 -17.89 -16.51 0.62
N TYR A 212 -16.92 -17.42 0.50
CA TYR A 212 -17.12 -18.75 -0.10
C TYR A 212 -17.28 -19.86 0.94
N HIS A 213 -17.10 -19.54 2.23
CA HIS A 213 -17.19 -20.51 3.31
C HIS A 213 -18.65 -20.77 3.68
N VAL A 214 -19.05 -22.05 3.53
CA VAL A 214 -20.32 -22.58 4.03
C VAL A 214 -20.01 -23.42 5.26
N SER A 215 -20.59 -23.07 6.41
CA SER A 215 -20.35 -23.80 7.66
C SER A 215 -21.03 -25.18 7.63
N ASP A 216 -20.37 -26.20 8.19
CA ASP A 216 -20.97 -27.52 8.41
C ASP A 216 -22.05 -27.50 9.50
N ASN A 217 -22.18 -26.38 10.24
CA ASN A 217 -23.23 -26.17 11.22
C ASN A 217 -24.47 -25.51 10.58
N PRO A 218 -25.59 -26.22 10.43
CA PRO A 218 -26.80 -25.70 9.80
C PRO A 218 -27.42 -24.53 10.57
N GLU A 219 -27.26 -24.44 11.89
CA GLU A 219 -27.80 -23.34 12.69
C GLU A 219 -27.06 -22.02 12.43
N GLN A 220 -25.73 -22.08 12.26
CA GLN A 220 -24.92 -20.90 11.93
C GLN A 220 -25.21 -20.40 10.52
N GLU A 221 -25.37 -21.30 9.56
CA GLU A 221 -25.75 -20.95 8.19
C GLU A 221 -27.16 -20.35 8.13
N LEU A 222 -28.10 -20.87 8.92
CA LEU A 222 -29.44 -20.30 9.05
C LEU A 222 -29.38 -18.89 9.62
N GLU A 223 -28.65 -18.66 10.71
CA GLU A 223 -28.52 -17.33 11.30
C GLU A 223 -27.86 -16.34 10.33
N LYS A 224 -26.80 -16.75 9.62
CA LYS A 224 -26.15 -15.93 8.57
C LYS A 224 -27.15 -15.50 7.49
N ARG A 225 -28.01 -16.42 7.02
CA ARG A 225 -29.06 -16.13 6.04
C ARG A 225 -30.17 -15.25 6.59
N LEU A 226 -30.57 -15.46 7.84
CA LEU A 226 -31.57 -14.63 8.52
C LEU A 226 -31.05 -13.21 8.72
N GLU A 227 -29.79 -13.03 9.11
CA GLU A 227 -29.14 -11.73 9.25
C GLU A 227 -29.17 -10.96 7.93
N ALA A 228 -28.76 -11.60 6.84
CA ALA A 228 -28.80 -11.02 5.50
C ALA A 228 -30.25 -10.66 5.08
N ALA A 229 -31.21 -11.56 5.34
CA ALA A 229 -32.62 -11.32 5.05
C ALA A 229 -33.19 -10.14 5.87
N ARG A 230 -32.82 -10.02 7.16
CA ARG A 230 -33.21 -8.89 8.02
C ARG A 230 -32.65 -7.58 7.49
N GLN A 231 -31.38 -7.55 7.05
CA GLN A 231 -30.77 -6.35 6.46
C GLN A 231 -31.50 -5.92 5.19
N VAL A 232 -31.77 -6.85 4.26
CA VAL A 232 -32.51 -6.56 3.04
C VAL A 232 -33.94 -6.10 3.37
N ALA A 233 -34.63 -6.78 4.28
CA ALA A 233 -35.99 -6.41 4.70
C ALA A 233 -36.04 -5.02 5.31
N ALA A 234 -35.09 -4.66 6.18
CA ALA A 234 -35.02 -3.33 6.79
C ALA A 234 -34.88 -2.25 5.71
N ARG A 235 -33.96 -2.42 4.75
CA ARG A 235 -33.77 -1.48 3.64
C ARG A 235 -34.98 -1.37 2.73
N LEU A 236 -35.68 -2.49 2.47
CA LEU A 236 -36.92 -2.48 1.70
C LEU A 236 -38.06 -1.75 2.43
N ILE A 237 -38.16 -1.91 3.75
CA ILE A 237 -39.13 -1.19 4.58
C ILE A 237 -38.84 0.31 4.56
N ASP A 238 -37.58 0.71 4.74
CA ASP A 238 -37.16 2.11 4.66
C ASP A 238 -37.48 2.71 3.28
N CYS A 239 -37.13 2.01 2.20
CA CYS A 239 -37.44 2.40 0.82
C CYS A 239 -38.95 2.54 0.57
N ALA A 240 -39.76 1.65 1.15
CA ALA A 240 -41.22 1.75 1.09
C ALA A 240 -41.75 2.94 1.90
N GLY A 241 -41.17 3.22 3.07
CA GLY A 241 -41.47 4.39 3.90
C GLY A 241 -41.15 5.71 3.19
N GLU A 242 -40.08 5.75 2.41
CA GLU A 242 -39.70 6.88 1.55
C GLU A 242 -40.52 6.96 0.25
N GLN A 243 -41.44 6.02 0.00
CA GLN A 243 -42.23 5.92 -1.24
C GLN A 243 -41.39 5.70 -2.52
N ARG A 244 -40.16 5.21 -2.39
CA ARG A 244 -39.23 4.97 -3.51
C ARG A 244 -39.24 3.53 -4.03
N PHE A 245 -40.08 2.66 -3.47
CA PHE A 245 -40.17 1.25 -3.86
C PHE A 245 -40.41 1.06 -5.37
N GLY A 246 -41.15 1.97 -6.01
CA GLY A 246 -41.36 1.93 -7.47
C GLY A 246 -40.09 2.20 -8.29
N GLU A 247 -39.20 3.08 -7.82
CA GLU A 247 -37.91 3.36 -8.46
C GLU A 247 -36.99 2.14 -8.37
N LEU A 248 -36.95 1.51 -7.18
CA LEU A 248 -36.22 0.25 -6.97
C LEU A 248 -36.78 -0.87 -7.85
N LEU A 249 -38.10 -1.03 -7.93
CA LEU A 249 -38.69 -2.06 -8.78
C LEU A 249 -38.35 -1.83 -10.25
N ARG A 250 -38.34 -0.56 -10.71
CA ARG A 250 -37.97 -0.22 -12.08
C ARG A 250 -36.49 -0.47 -12.36
N SER A 251 -35.58 -0.23 -11.41
CA SER A 251 -34.15 -0.54 -11.60
C SER A 251 -33.84 -2.04 -11.56
N LEU A 252 -34.73 -2.84 -10.97
CA LEU A 252 -34.65 -4.31 -10.98
C LEU A 252 -35.24 -4.96 -12.25
N GLN A 253 -35.89 -4.18 -13.11
CA GLN A 253 -36.43 -4.63 -14.39
C GLN A 253 -35.46 -4.30 -15.53
N THR A 254 -35.41 -5.16 -16.54
CA THR A 254 -34.68 -4.87 -17.78
C THR A 254 -35.45 -3.88 -18.64
N ASP A 255 -34.73 -3.00 -19.35
CA ASP A 255 -35.34 -2.02 -20.25
C ASP A 255 -36.01 -2.72 -21.45
N SER A 256 -37.12 -2.15 -21.93
CA SER A 256 -37.79 -2.66 -23.13
C SER A 256 -36.90 -2.57 -24.36
N ASP A 257 -36.06 -1.54 -24.44
CA ASP A 257 -35.16 -1.31 -25.58
C ASP A 257 -34.07 -2.39 -25.65
N ASP A 258 -33.59 -2.85 -24.50
CA ASP A 258 -32.62 -3.95 -24.42
C ASP A 258 -33.25 -5.28 -24.81
N LEU A 259 -34.50 -5.54 -24.37
CA LEU A 259 -35.25 -6.71 -24.80
C LEU A 259 -35.54 -6.69 -26.30
N GLU A 260 -35.88 -5.53 -26.86
CA GLU A 260 -36.09 -5.35 -28.31
C GLU A 260 -34.80 -5.59 -29.09
N SER A 261 -33.67 -5.07 -28.61
CA SER A 261 -32.33 -5.34 -29.16
C SER A 261 -31.99 -6.84 -29.15
N ILE A 262 -32.24 -7.54 -28.05
CA ILE A 262 -32.03 -8.99 -27.93
C ILE A 262 -32.94 -9.74 -28.90
N TYR A 263 -34.20 -9.34 -29.02
CA TYR A 263 -35.17 -9.95 -29.95
C TYR A 263 -34.67 -9.83 -31.39
N TYR A 264 -34.33 -8.62 -31.85
CA TYR A 264 -33.82 -8.42 -33.20
C TYR A 264 -32.47 -9.10 -33.42
N ARG A 265 -31.58 -9.14 -32.42
CA ARG A 265 -30.29 -9.86 -32.52
C ARG A 265 -30.48 -11.35 -32.76
N ILE A 266 -31.52 -11.95 -32.18
CA ILE A 266 -31.86 -13.37 -32.39
C ILE A 266 -32.52 -13.55 -33.76
N GLU A 267 -33.44 -12.67 -34.15
CA GLU A 267 -34.12 -12.72 -35.44
C GLU A 267 -33.17 -12.46 -36.64
N THR A 268 -32.18 -11.59 -36.46
CA THR A 268 -31.16 -11.26 -37.48
C THR A 268 -29.92 -12.15 -37.40
N ARG A 269 -29.90 -13.20 -36.57
CA ARG A 269 -28.89 -14.26 -36.73
C ARG A 269 -29.06 -14.85 -38.13
N LEU A 270 -28.19 -14.42 -39.04
CA LEU A 270 -27.96 -15.13 -40.29
C LEU A 270 -27.71 -16.60 -39.91
N PRO A 271 -28.50 -17.54 -40.45
CA PRO A 271 -28.20 -18.95 -40.24
C PRO A 271 -26.77 -19.18 -40.72
N ASP A 272 -25.94 -19.84 -39.91
CA ASP A 272 -24.68 -20.38 -40.41
C ASP A 272 -25.01 -21.15 -41.70
N ASP A 273 -24.27 -20.83 -42.77
CA ASP A 273 -24.55 -21.10 -44.18
C ASP A 273 -24.58 -22.61 -44.57
N GLU A 274 -24.76 -23.52 -43.60
CA GLU A 274 -24.92 -24.95 -43.80
C GLU A 274 -26.27 -25.53 -43.30
N GLN A 275 -27.12 -24.77 -42.58
CA GLN A 275 -28.38 -25.29 -41.99
C GLN A 275 -29.67 -24.59 -42.48
N SER A 276 -29.64 -24.00 -43.68
CA SER A 276 -30.74 -23.21 -44.23
C SER A 276 -31.85 -24.04 -44.91
N VAL A 277 -32.65 -24.82 -44.18
CA VAL A 277 -33.92 -25.36 -44.75
C VAL A 277 -35.11 -25.33 -43.77
N SER A 278 -35.03 -24.59 -42.68
CA SER A 278 -36.00 -24.70 -41.59
C SER A 278 -36.49 -23.34 -41.14
N ALA A 279 -37.77 -23.02 -41.41
CA ALA A 279 -38.43 -21.82 -40.89
C ALA A 279 -38.26 -21.72 -39.36
N PRO A 280 -38.05 -20.51 -38.81
CA PRO A 280 -37.93 -20.31 -37.37
C PRO A 280 -39.20 -20.82 -36.69
N THR A 281 -39.04 -21.68 -35.68
CA THR A 281 -40.17 -22.17 -34.90
C THR A 281 -40.31 -21.28 -33.68
N ILE A 282 -41.43 -20.57 -33.57
CA ILE A 282 -41.74 -19.75 -32.41
C ILE A 282 -42.40 -20.65 -31.36
N GLY A 283 -41.68 -20.92 -30.26
CA GLY A 283 -42.14 -21.77 -29.16
C GLY A 283 -41.76 -23.23 -29.35
N THR A 284 -42.18 -24.07 -28.40
CA THR A 284 -41.79 -25.48 -28.37
C THR A 284 -42.30 -26.19 -29.63
N ALA A 285 -41.38 -26.63 -30.48
CA ALA A 285 -41.72 -27.36 -31.70
C ALA A 285 -42.55 -28.61 -31.34
N VAL A 286 -43.71 -28.76 -31.99
CA VAL A 286 -44.57 -29.93 -31.78
C VAL A 286 -43.85 -31.17 -32.28
N ASP A 287 -43.66 -32.15 -31.40
CA ASP A 287 -43.10 -33.45 -31.74
C ASP A 287 -44.11 -34.27 -32.55
N THR A 288 -44.11 -34.03 -33.86
CA THR A 288 -45.02 -34.69 -34.80
C THR A 288 -44.82 -36.20 -34.85
N ARG A 289 -43.65 -36.72 -34.45
CA ARG A 289 -43.37 -38.16 -34.41
C ARG A 289 -43.99 -38.80 -33.17
N LYS A 290 -43.91 -38.17 -32.00
CA LYS A 290 -44.72 -38.58 -30.83
C LYS A 290 -46.21 -38.51 -31.11
N MET A 291 -46.69 -37.45 -31.77
CA MET A 291 -48.11 -37.36 -32.13
C MET A 291 -48.54 -38.45 -33.13
N LYS A 292 -47.75 -38.73 -34.17
CA LYS A 292 -48.02 -39.82 -35.12
C LYS A 292 -47.94 -41.19 -34.48
N ALA A 293 -46.98 -41.44 -33.58
CA ALA A 293 -46.88 -42.68 -32.81
C ALA A 293 -48.10 -42.88 -31.90
N LEU A 294 -48.55 -41.81 -31.24
CA LEU A 294 -49.73 -41.83 -30.37
C LEU A 294 -51.04 -42.06 -31.14
N LEU A 295 -51.07 -41.70 -32.43
CA LEU A 295 -52.20 -41.93 -33.35
C LEU A 295 -52.05 -43.21 -34.22
N GLY A 296 -50.98 -43.99 -34.05
CA GLY A 296 -50.74 -45.22 -34.82
C GLY A 296 -50.37 -45.01 -36.30
N LEU A 297 -49.91 -43.82 -36.67
CA LEU A 297 -49.59 -43.39 -38.04
C LEU A 297 -48.09 -43.41 -38.36
N ALA A 298 -47.26 -44.04 -37.53
CA ALA A 298 -45.80 -44.05 -37.69
C ALA A 298 -45.34 -45.09 -38.74
N GLY A 299 -44.53 -44.67 -39.71
CA GLY A 299 -43.92 -45.56 -40.72
C GLY A 299 -42.52 -46.04 -40.33
N SER A 300 -42.01 -47.11 -40.94
CA SER A 300 -40.68 -47.70 -40.62
C SER A 300 -39.48 -46.78 -40.87
N ALA A 301 -39.66 -45.70 -41.65
CA ALA A 301 -38.66 -44.67 -41.90
C ALA A 301 -38.51 -43.67 -40.73
N ASP A 302 -39.46 -43.64 -39.79
CA ASP A 302 -39.42 -42.73 -38.64
C ASP A 302 -38.48 -43.18 -37.50
N ALA A 303 -37.85 -44.35 -37.61
CA ALA A 303 -37.01 -44.89 -36.53
C ALA A 303 -35.50 -44.55 -36.64
N LYS A 304 -35.05 -43.87 -37.71
CA LYS A 304 -33.61 -43.77 -38.06
C LYS A 304 -33.02 -42.36 -38.23
N ALA A 305 -33.78 -41.29 -37.98
CA ALA A 305 -33.22 -39.94 -38.01
C ALA A 305 -32.86 -39.48 -36.58
N GLU A 306 -31.58 -39.16 -36.34
CA GLU A 306 -31.12 -38.49 -35.12
C GLU A 306 -31.83 -37.12 -34.95
N GLU A 307 -32.22 -36.82 -33.71
CA GLU A 307 -32.97 -35.62 -33.35
C GLU A 307 -32.09 -34.36 -33.44
N GLU A 308 -32.13 -33.67 -34.58
CA GLU A 308 -31.90 -32.22 -34.56
C GLU A 308 -33.19 -31.57 -34.05
N THR A 309 -33.31 -31.41 -32.73
CA THR A 309 -34.33 -30.52 -32.16
C THR A 309 -34.10 -29.13 -32.72
N ARG A 310 -35.07 -28.65 -33.52
CA ARG A 310 -35.07 -27.26 -34.03
C ARG A 310 -34.83 -26.32 -32.86
N LYS A 311 -33.83 -25.44 -32.98
CA LYS A 311 -33.54 -24.40 -31.98
C LYS A 311 -34.79 -23.52 -31.85
N ASP A 312 -35.35 -23.47 -30.65
CA ASP A 312 -36.50 -22.63 -30.34
C ASP A 312 -35.99 -21.21 -30.05
N ASP A 313 -36.31 -20.28 -30.94
CA ASP A 313 -35.89 -18.88 -30.82
C ASP A 313 -36.48 -18.22 -29.55
N ALA A 314 -37.64 -18.68 -29.08
CA ALA A 314 -38.22 -18.20 -27.82
C ALA A 314 -37.42 -18.66 -26.59
N ALA A 315 -36.89 -19.89 -26.61
CA ALA A 315 -36.02 -20.39 -25.56
C ALA A 315 -34.66 -19.67 -25.54
N LEU A 316 -34.12 -19.36 -26.74
CA LEU A 316 -32.91 -18.55 -26.87
C LEU A 316 -33.14 -17.12 -26.36
N PHE A 317 -34.26 -16.50 -26.73
CA PHE A 317 -34.65 -15.18 -26.25
C PHE A 317 -34.76 -15.13 -24.73
N ALA A 318 -35.48 -16.09 -24.12
CA ALA A 318 -35.60 -16.16 -22.67
C ALA A 318 -34.24 -16.29 -21.97
N ARG A 319 -33.32 -17.08 -22.53
CA ARG A 319 -31.97 -17.25 -21.95
C ARG A 319 -31.14 -15.96 -22.02
N GLU A 320 -31.16 -15.28 -23.17
CA GLU A 320 -30.42 -14.04 -23.38
C GLU A 320 -31.01 -12.88 -22.57
N ALA A 321 -32.34 -12.80 -22.47
CA ALA A 321 -33.03 -11.81 -21.62
C ALA A 321 -32.68 -11.98 -20.14
N VAL A 322 -32.67 -13.22 -19.64
CA VAL A 322 -32.25 -13.51 -18.26
C VAL A 322 -30.76 -13.20 -18.04
N ALA A 323 -29.91 -13.40 -19.05
CA ALA A 323 -28.49 -13.07 -18.98
C ALA A 323 -28.22 -11.55 -19.00
N GLU A 324 -29.03 -10.77 -19.73
CA GLU A 324 -28.99 -9.30 -19.69
C GLU A 324 -29.45 -8.79 -18.33
N TRP A 325 -30.59 -9.29 -17.84
CA TRP A 325 -31.09 -8.95 -16.50
C TRP A 325 -30.07 -9.22 -15.39
N MET A 326 -29.35 -10.35 -15.46
CA MET A 326 -28.27 -10.64 -14.50
C MET A 326 -27.09 -9.66 -14.60
N ARG A 327 -26.76 -9.16 -15.79
CA ARG A 327 -25.74 -8.14 -15.99
C ARG A 327 -26.18 -6.80 -15.42
N ASP A 328 -27.42 -6.38 -15.71
CA ASP A 328 -28.00 -5.15 -15.16
C ASP A 328 -27.97 -5.15 -13.62
N PHE A 329 -28.28 -6.30 -13.03
CA PHE A 329 -28.25 -6.47 -11.57
C PHE A 329 -26.83 -6.40 -11.00
N GLN A 330 -25.84 -6.96 -11.71
CA GLN A 330 -24.42 -6.87 -11.32
C GLN A 330 -23.92 -5.43 -11.42
N ASP A 331 -24.26 -4.72 -12.49
CA ASP A 331 -23.88 -3.32 -12.68
C ASP A 331 -24.51 -2.41 -11.63
N LEU A 332 -25.78 -2.65 -11.28
CA LEU A 332 -26.46 -1.96 -10.17
C LEU A 332 -25.75 -2.19 -8.83
N SER A 333 -25.21 -3.39 -8.59
CA SER A 333 -24.46 -3.71 -7.37
C SER A 333 -23.03 -3.15 -7.35
N GLY A 334 -22.44 -2.92 -8.53
CA GLY A 334 -21.07 -2.45 -8.69
C GLY A 334 -20.92 -0.92 -8.74
N ASP A 335 -21.98 -0.19 -9.08
CA ASP A 335 -21.96 1.26 -9.26
C ASP A 335 -22.39 2.02 -8.00
N LYS A 336 -21.41 2.37 -7.14
CA LYS A 336 -21.66 3.19 -5.94
C LYS A 336 -22.34 4.53 -6.24
N SER A 337 -22.13 5.10 -7.44
CA SER A 337 -22.70 6.41 -7.80
C SER A 337 -24.22 6.39 -7.99
N ARG A 338 -24.81 5.21 -8.21
CA ARG A 338 -26.27 5.02 -8.26
C ARG A 338 -26.91 4.84 -6.88
N CYS A 339 -26.11 4.63 -5.83
CA CYS A 339 -26.57 4.54 -4.44
C CYS A 339 -26.45 5.86 -3.67
N ASP A 340 -25.68 6.83 -4.20
CA ASP A 340 -25.50 8.16 -3.64
C ASP A 340 -26.52 9.14 -4.24
N TYR A 341 -27.77 9.06 -3.80
CA TYR A 341 -28.80 10.09 -4.05
C TYR A 341 -29.73 10.29 -2.86
#